data_AF-A0A3A6NLJ1-F1
#
_entry.id   AF-A0A3A6NLJ1-F1
#
_cell.length_a   1.000
_cell.length_b   1.000
_cell.length_c   1.000
_cell.angle_alpha   90.00
_cell.angle_beta   90.00
_cell.angle_gamma   90.00
#
_symmetry.space_group_name_H-M   'P 1'
#
loop_
_entity.id
_entity.type
_entity.pdbx_description
1 polymer ?
#
loop_
_entity_poly.entity_id
_entity_poly.type
_entity_poly.pdbx_seq_one_letter_code
_entity_poly.pdbx_strand_id
1 'polypeptide(L)'
;MENNIALLKDAFDIYYEKGMDALKNKQYSISNRNILAASETLLKMAKSSKGVVKAQRIKRAEELCSLANQIERKVNEEYSTKNNANSDIQMINKGQSSSRTENQNSESVKKDEELTNFIPVDGTGVMLSDVAGLEQAKDEISRLIIEPMKHPEIYSKFKKNKGGGILLYGVPGTGKTMIAQAIANEIDAKFYSIKCSDIASKWFGDSEQNVKNLFVEARKHPCSIIFFDEFEALGTKRDSYSTVMKRLVPELLSQMQGFTRSNGILLLIAATNRP
;
A
#
# COMPACT_ATOMS: atom_id res chain seq x y z
N MET A 1 35.44 -8.72 5.28
CA MET A 1 34.57 -7.57 4.95
C MET A 1 34.71 -7.13 3.48
N GLU A 2 35.90 -7.17 2.88
CA GLU A 2 36.13 -6.74 1.48
C GLU A 2 35.37 -7.58 0.43
N ASN A 3 35.29 -8.91 0.59
CA ASN A 3 34.57 -9.79 -0.35
C ASN A 3 33.07 -9.44 -0.52
N ASN A 4 32.44 -8.88 0.51
CA ASN A 4 31.01 -8.52 0.44
C ASN A 4 30.79 -7.22 -0.37
N ILE A 5 31.75 -6.28 -0.30
CA ILE A 5 31.66 -5.03 -1.07
C ILE A 5 31.91 -5.28 -2.56
N ALA A 6 32.81 -6.22 -2.90
CA ALA A 6 33.06 -6.62 -4.29
C ALA A 6 31.80 -7.25 -4.92
N LEU A 7 31.18 -8.23 -4.24
CA LEU A 7 29.92 -8.84 -4.68
C LEU A 7 28.79 -7.83 -4.89
N LEU A 8 28.65 -6.88 -3.96
CA LEU A 8 27.66 -5.81 -4.09
C LEU A 8 27.98 -4.86 -5.26
N LYS A 9 29.26 -4.62 -5.55
CA LYS A 9 29.65 -3.81 -6.71
C LYS A 9 29.27 -4.51 -8.02
N ASP A 10 29.55 -5.81 -8.13
CA ASP A 10 29.19 -6.59 -9.33
C ASP A 10 27.66 -6.64 -9.51
N ALA A 11 26.91 -6.84 -8.42
CA ALA A 11 25.45 -6.78 -8.45
C ALA A 11 24.94 -5.39 -8.88
N PHE A 12 25.56 -4.31 -8.40
CA PHE A 12 25.22 -2.96 -8.81
C PHE A 12 25.41 -2.77 -10.31
N ASP A 13 26.55 -3.17 -10.86
CA ASP A 13 26.86 -3.01 -12.28
C ASP A 13 25.85 -3.79 -13.14
N ILE A 14 25.52 -5.04 -12.76
CA ILE A 14 24.50 -5.86 -13.43
C ILE A 14 23.12 -5.19 -13.44
N TYR A 15 22.64 -4.72 -12.28
CA TYR A 15 21.33 -4.08 -12.19
C TYR A 15 21.31 -2.75 -12.93
N TYR A 16 22.39 -1.97 -12.86
CA TYR A 16 22.48 -0.69 -13.53
C TYR A 16 22.44 -0.86 -15.05
N GLU A 17 23.24 -1.78 -15.61
CA GLU A 17 23.26 -2.07 -17.04
C GLU A 17 21.89 -2.57 -17.53
N LYS A 18 21.33 -3.59 -16.86
CA LYS A 18 19.98 -4.10 -17.19
C LYS A 18 18.92 -3.01 -17.15
N GLY A 19 18.99 -2.12 -16.16
CA GLY A 19 18.05 -1.02 -16.00
C GLY A 19 18.17 0.02 -17.12
N MET A 20 19.40 0.36 -17.50
CA MET A 20 19.66 1.32 -18.57
C MET A 20 19.34 0.76 -19.95
N ASP A 21 19.63 -0.52 -20.21
CA ASP A 21 19.29 -1.15 -21.49
C ASP A 21 17.78 -1.34 -21.64
N ALA A 22 17.08 -1.75 -20.58
CA ALA A 22 15.62 -1.76 -20.57
C ALA A 22 15.04 -0.35 -20.80
N LEU A 23 15.68 0.71 -20.27
CA LEU A 23 15.25 2.09 -20.49
C LEU A 23 15.36 2.49 -21.97
N LYS A 24 16.49 2.16 -22.60
CA LYS A 24 16.72 2.41 -24.05
C LYS A 24 15.68 1.69 -24.90
N ASN A 25 15.32 0.46 -24.51
CA ASN A 25 14.32 -0.36 -25.18
C ASN A 25 12.86 0.01 -24.81
N LYS A 26 12.64 1.11 -24.07
CA LYS A 26 11.32 1.57 -23.58
C LYS A 26 10.58 0.53 -22.73
N GLN A 27 11.28 -0.43 -22.15
CA GLN A 27 10.73 -1.39 -21.20
C GLN A 27 10.71 -0.76 -19.80
N TYR A 28 9.83 0.23 -19.62
CA TYR A 28 9.86 1.10 -18.44
C TYR A 28 9.68 0.37 -17.11
N SER A 29 8.82 -0.65 -17.05
CA SER A 29 8.64 -1.47 -15.83
C SER A 29 9.91 -2.23 -15.45
N ILE A 30 10.55 -2.87 -16.44
CA ILE A 30 11.81 -3.62 -16.25
C ILE A 30 12.94 -2.64 -15.89
N SER A 31 12.99 -1.50 -16.55
CA SER A 31 13.97 -0.45 -16.26
C SER A 31 13.83 0.07 -14.85
N ASN A 32 12.61 0.45 -14.45
CA ASN A 32 12.33 0.91 -13.09
C ASN A 32 12.77 -0.14 -12.07
N ARG A 33 12.39 -1.40 -12.28
CA ARG A 33 12.80 -2.54 -11.45
C ARG A 33 14.31 -2.64 -11.29
N ASN A 34 15.08 -2.52 -12.35
CA ASN A 34 16.53 -2.69 -12.24
C ASN A 34 17.24 -1.43 -11.67
N ILE A 35 16.78 -0.22 -12.00
CA ILE A 35 17.41 1.03 -11.54
C ILE A 35 17.34 1.23 -10.02
N LEU A 36 16.19 0.98 -9.40
CA LEU A 36 16.09 1.04 -7.93
C LEU A 36 16.82 -0.15 -7.27
N ALA A 37 17.00 -1.30 -7.93
CA ALA A 37 17.77 -2.41 -7.36
C ALA A 37 19.25 -2.04 -7.30
N ALA A 38 19.73 -1.33 -8.34
CA ALA A 38 21.03 -0.68 -8.33
C ALA A 38 21.13 0.38 -7.22
N SER A 39 20.10 1.21 -7.00
CA SER A 39 20.11 2.19 -5.90
C SER A 39 20.18 1.51 -4.53
N GLU A 40 19.36 0.50 -4.26
CA GLU A 40 19.39 -0.31 -3.03
C GLU A 40 20.77 -0.93 -2.79
N THR A 41 21.41 -1.42 -3.85
CA THR A 41 22.74 -2.02 -3.77
C THR A 41 23.80 -0.99 -3.36
N LEU A 42 23.73 0.24 -3.90
CA LEU A 42 24.58 1.34 -3.44
C LEU A 42 24.34 1.70 -1.97
N LEU A 43 23.10 1.64 -1.48
CA LEU A 43 22.78 1.90 -0.08
C LEU A 43 23.35 0.81 0.84
N LYS A 44 23.24 -0.46 0.45
CA LYS A 44 23.88 -1.59 1.14
C LYS A 44 25.40 -1.39 1.20
N MET A 45 26.02 -0.99 0.10
CA MET A 45 27.45 -0.64 0.05
C MET A 45 27.79 0.59 0.92
N ALA A 46 26.89 1.57 1.02
CA ALA A 46 27.10 2.77 1.84
C ALA A 46 27.11 2.46 3.34
N LYS A 47 26.34 1.46 3.82
CA LYS A 47 26.32 1.03 5.22
C LYS A 47 27.70 0.60 5.73
N SER A 48 28.49 -0.06 4.89
CA SER A 48 29.86 -0.51 5.20
C SER A 48 30.96 0.50 4.82
N SER A 49 30.60 1.67 4.28
CA SER A 49 31.53 2.72 3.84
C SER A 49 31.76 3.80 4.90
N LYS A 50 32.87 4.54 4.77
CA LYS A 50 33.16 5.71 5.62
C LYS A 50 33.52 6.93 4.78
N GLY A 51 33.36 8.11 5.37
CA GLY A 51 33.78 9.40 4.80
C GLY A 51 33.18 9.69 3.43
N VAL A 52 34.02 10.21 2.52
CA VAL A 52 33.63 10.67 1.18
C VAL A 52 33.00 9.56 0.34
N VAL A 53 33.50 8.33 0.44
CA VAL A 53 32.97 7.18 -0.33
C VAL A 53 31.53 6.87 0.08
N LYS A 54 31.20 6.94 1.37
CA LYS A 54 29.81 6.79 1.85
C LYS A 54 28.91 7.86 1.27
N ALA A 55 29.34 9.12 1.32
CA ALA A 55 28.57 10.25 0.79
C ALA A 55 28.34 10.14 -0.73
N GLN A 56 29.35 9.72 -1.49
CA GLN A 56 29.24 9.50 -2.93
C GLN A 56 28.25 8.37 -3.27
N ARG A 57 28.31 7.24 -2.54
CA ARG A 57 27.38 6.12 -2.73
C ARG A 57 25.93 6.51 -2.44
N ILE A 58 25.70 7.26 -1.37
CA ILE A 58 24.37 7.81 -1.04
C ILE A 58 23.90 8.76 -2.14
N LYS A 59 24.71 9.74 -2.53
CA LYS A 59 24.36 10.69 -3.59
C LYS A 59 24.01 10.00 -4.92
N ARG A 60 24.78 8.99 -5.31
CA ARG A 60 24.50 8.23 -6.54
C ARG A 60 23.24 7.37 -6.42
N ALA A 61 22.98 6.78 -5.24
CA ALA A 61 21.72 6.08 -4.99
C ALA A 61 20.52 7.05 -5.09
N GLU A 62 20.69 8.28 -4.59
CA GLU A 62 19.68 9.33 -4.68
C GLU A 62 19.38 9.71 -6.14
N GLU A 63 20.39 9.85 -6.99
CA GLU A 63 20.23 10.10 -8.42
C GLU A 63 19.46 8.98 -9.14
N LEU A 64 19.75 7.71 -8.82
CA LEU A 64 19.05 6.56 -9.38
C LEU A 64 17.59 6.46 -8.92
N CYS A 65 17.31 6.75 -7.65
CA CYS A 65 15.94 6.82 -7.16
C CYS A 65 15.14 7.93 -7.87
N SER A 66 15.75 9.09 -8.10
CA SER A 66 15.13 10.19 -8.87
C SER A 66 14.81 9.76 -10.30
N LEU A 67 15.73 9.07 -10.96
CA LEU A 67 15.52 8.51 -12.30
C LEU A 67 14.37 7.50 -12.30
N ALA A 68 14.31 6.59 -11.33
CA ALA A 68 13.22 5.63 -11.23
C ALA A 68 11.85 6.30 -11.08
N ASN A 69 11.74 7.35 -10.25
CA ASN A 69 10.50 8.12 -10.14
C ASN A 69 10.07 8.75 -11.48
N GLN A 70 11.02 9.21 -12.30
CA GLN A 70 10.72 9.72 -13.64
C GLN A 70 10.23 8.60 -14.57
N ILE A 71 10.83 7.41 -14.48
CA ILE A 71 10.39 6.23 -15.25
C ILE A 71 8.99 5.80 -14.81
N GLU A 72 8.69 5.82 -13.51
CA GLU A 72 7.37 5.45 -12.95
C GLU A 72 6.23 6.32 -13.51
N ARG A 73 6.48 7.62 -13.73
CA ARG A 73 5.50 8.50 -14.40
C ARG A 73 5.20 8.02 -15.83
N LYS A 74 6.21 7.63 -16.59
CA LYS A 74 6.05 7.09 -17.96
C LYS A 74 5.30 5.75 -17.98
N VAL A 75 5.54 4.90 -16.98
CA VAL A 75 4.77 3.65 -16.79
C VAL A 75 3.29 3.98 -16.61
N ASN A 76 2.96 4.93 -15.74
CA ASN A 76 1.57 5.34 -15.49
C ASN A 76 0.90 6.00 -16.71
N GLU A 77 1.65 6.74 -17.53
CA GLU A 77 1.19 7.31 -18.80
C GLU A 77 0.87 6.21 -19.85
N GLU A 78 1.69 5.16 -19.91
CA GLU A 78 1.47 4.01 -20.80
C GLU A 78 0.24 3.17 -20.38
N TYR A 79 -0.01 3.05 -19.08
CA TYR A 79 -1.25 2.41 -18.58
C TYR A 79 -2.50 3.28 -18.82
N SER A 80 -2.39 4.60 -18.68
CA SER A 80 -3.51 5.53 -18.91
C SER A 80 -3.94 5.57 -20.39
N THR A 81 -2.99 5.49 -21.31
CA THR A 81 -3.29 5.41 -22.76
C THR A 81 -3.95 4.09 -23.17
N LYS A 82 -3.66 2.98 -22.49
CA LYS A 82 -4.37 1.70 -22.70
C LYS A 82 -5.80 1.69 -22.13
N ASN A 83 -6.07 2.46 -21.07
CA ASN A 83 -7.40 2.53 -20.44
C ASN A 83 -8.36 3.53 -21.13
N ASN A 84 -7.85 4.59 -21.77
CA ASN A 84 -8.66 5.58 -22.48
C ASN A 84 -9.31 5.06 -23.78
N ALA A 85 -9.04 3.83 -24.21
CA ALA A 85 -9.79 3.17 -25.27
C ALA A 85 -11.17 2.65 -24.82
N ASN A 86 -11.52 2.78 -23.52
CA ASN A 86 -12.73 2.18 -22.92
C ASN A 86 -13.59 3.15 -22.09
N SER A 87 -13.55 4.47 -22.33
CA SER A 87 -14.41 5.39 -21.57
C SER A 87 -14.91 6.59 -22.37
N ASP A 88 -15.77 6.33 -23.35
CA ASP A 88 -16.86 7.25 -23.66
C ASP A 88 -18.06 6.87 -22.78
N ILE A 89 -18.40 7.69 -21.79
CA ILE A 89 -19.79 7.99 -21.36
C ILE A 89 -19.75 9.20 -20.41
N GLN A 90 -20.60 10.15 -20.78
CA GLN A 90 -20.71 11.52 -20.32
C GLN A 90 -21.36 11.69 -18.93
N MET A 91 -21.02 12.85 -18.35
CA MET A 91 -21.83 13.80 -17.56
C MET A 91 -23.30 13.46 -17.28
N ILE A 92 -23.80 13.81 -16.07
CA ILE A 92 -25.01 14.65 -15.84
C ILE A 92 -25.26 14.94 -14.34
N ASN A 93 -25.39 16.25 -14.06
CA ASN A 93 -26.19 17.04 -13.10
C ASN A 93 -26.14 17.00 -11.56
N LYS A 94 -25.72 18.19 -11.07
CA LYS A 94 -26.20 19.11 -9.99
C LYS A 94 -27.61 18.93 -9.36
N GLY A 95 -27.65 19.26 -8.06
CA GLY A 95 -28.77 19.84 -7.27
C GLY A 95 -28.47 19.70 -5.76
N GLN A 96 -28.12 20.73 -4.95
CA GLN A 96 -28.97 21.73 -4.24
C GLN A 96 -30.16 21.06 -3.50
N SER A 97 -30.45 21.21 -2.18
CA SER A 97 -30.12 22.22 -1.14
C SER A 97 -30.55 21.73 0.27
N SER A 98 -30.02 22.38 1.34
CA SER A 98 -30.68 22.83 2.61
C SER A 98 -31.40 21.82 3.55
N SER A 99 -31.54 21.97 4.88
CA SER A 99 -31.01 22.81 5.98
C SER A 99 -31.71 22.33 7.30
N ARG A 100 -31.20 22.79 8.46
CA ARG A 100 -31.83 22.89 9.82
C ARG A 100 -31.56 21.84 10.90
N THR A 101 -31.76 22.32 12.13
CA THR A 101 -30.85 22.37 13.29
C THR A 101 -31.53 21.80 14.56
N GLU A 102 -30.71 21.52 15.59
CA GLU A 102 -31.05 21.57 17.04
C GLU A 102 -31.97 20.44 17.62
N ASN A 103 -31.85 19.92 18.84
CA ASN A 103 -30.89 20.06 19.96
C ASN A 103 -31.22 18.96 21.02
N GLN A 104 -30.22 18.67 21.86
CA GLN A 104 -30.30 18.37 23.31
C GLN A 104 -30.67 16.98 23.90
N ASN A 105 -29.69 16.53 24.70
CA ASN A 105 -29.74 15.93 26.05
C ASN A 105 -29.67 14.41 26.25
N SER A 106 -28.42 13.98 26.45
CA SER A 106 -27.86 13.29 27.65
C SER A 106 -28.76 12.37 28.48
N GLU A 107 -28.36 11.10 28.56
CA GLU A 107 -28.38 10.33 29.82
C GLU A 107 -27.32 9.21 29.77
N SER A 108 -26.89 8.81 30.95
CA SER A 108 -25.51 8.51 31.29
C SER A 108 -25.26 7.03 31.58
N VAL A 109 -24.01 6.61 31.38
CA VAL A 109 -23.32 5.49 32.05
C VAL A 109 -23.61 4.06 31.52
N LYS A 110 -22.51 3.37 31.17
CA LYS A 110 -22.32 1.95 30.79
C LYS A 110 -22.42 1.63 29.29
N LYS A 111 -21.38 1.93 28.50
CA LYS A 111 -21.24 1.39 27.14
C LYS A 111 -19.80 1.34 26.60
N ASP A 112 -18.80 1.24 27.47
CA ASP A 112 -17.38 1.32 27.05
C ASP A 112 -16.79 -0.02 26.54
N GLU A 113 -17.56 -1.12 26.51
CA GLU A 113 -17.04 -2.45 26.12
C GLU A 113 -17.58 -3.01 24.78
N GLU A 114 -18.51 -2.33 24.10
CA GLU A 114 -19.07 -2.82 22.81
C GLU A 114 -18.51 -2.11 21.56
N LEU A 115 -17.62 -1.12 21.70
CA LEU A 115 -17.38 -0.12 20.65
C LEU A 115 -16.23 -0.37 19.66
N THR A 116 -15.48 -1.47 19.72
CA THR A 116 -14.52 -1.81 18.65
C THR A 116 -14.36 -3.33 18.46
N ASN A 117 -15.19 -3.94 17.60
CA ASN A 117 -14.97 -5.32 17.12
C ASN A 117 -13.74 -5.47 16.19
N PHE A 118 -12.81 -4.52 16.21
CA PHE A 118 -11.60 -4.52 15.41
C PHE A 118 -10.40 -4.79 16.29
N ILE A 119 -10.36 -6.01 16.80
CA ILE A 119 -9.18 -6.50 17.50
C ILE A 119 -8.11 -6.71 16.43
N PRO A 120 -6.99 -5.97 16.49
CA PRO A 120 -5.88 -6.20 15.60
C PRO A 120 -5.39 -7.63 15.81
N VAL A 121 -5.17 -8.35 14.71
CA VAL A 121 -4.76 -9.75 14.76
C VAL A 121 -3.38 -9.81 15.40
N ASP A 122 -3.20 -10.73 16.35
CA ASP A 122 -1.89 -10.98 16.94
C ASP A 122 -0.92 -11.49 15.87
N GLY A 123 0.35 -11.06 15.99
CA GLY A 123 1.38 -11.39 15.02
C GLY A 123 1.53 -12.90 14.88
N THR A 124 1.31 -13.43 13.67
CA THR A 124 1.43 -14.87 13.38
C THR A 124 2.88 -15.35 13.32
N GLY A 125 3.86 -14.43 13.38
CA GLY A 125 5.29 -14.71 13.27
C GLY A 125 5.77 -15.04 11.85
N VAL A 126 4.86 -15.16 10.88
CA VAL A 126 5.16 -15.47 9.48
C VAL A 126 5.96 -14.32 8.85
N MET A 127 7.13 -14.62 8.28
CA MET A 127 7.97 -13.67 7.55
C MET A 127 7.79 -13.80 6.04
N LEU A 128 8.25 -12.80 5.28
CA LEU A 128 8.11 -12.84 3.82
C LEU A 128 8.93 -13.99 3.21
N SER A 129 10.00 -14.41 3.90
CA SER A 129 10.80 -15.60 3.57
C SER A 129 10.02 -16.91 3.68
N ASP A 130 8.98 -16.96 4.52
CA ASP A 130 8.22 -18.19 4.80
C ASP A 130 7.10 -18.41 3.76
N VAL A 131 6.81 -17.40 2.95
CA VAL A 131 5.87 -17.50 1.83
C VAL A 131 6.55 -18.21 0.67
N ALA A 132 6.07 -19.37 0.25
CA ALA A 132 6.65 -20.07 -0.91
C ALA A 132 6.22 -19.42 -2.24
N GLY A 133 7.16 -19.28 -3.18
CA GLY A 133 6.90 -18.72 -4.51
C GLY A 133 6.65 -17.21 -4.51
N LEU A 134 5.89 -16.71 -5.50
CA LEU A 134 5.53 -15.28 -5.63
C LEU A 134 6.73 -14.32 -5.70
N GLU A 135 7.91 -14.77 -6.16
CA GLU A 135 9.15 -13.97 -6.13
C GLU A 135 9.01 -12.59 -6.76
N GLN A 136 8.30 -12.47 -7.88
CA GLN A 136 8.04 -11.18 -8.49
C GLN A 136 7.22 -10.24 -7.58
N ALA A 137 6.17 -10.75 -6.95
CA ALA A 137 5.33 -9.96 -6.06
C ALA A 137 6.07 -9.60 -4.77
N LYS A 138 6.82 -10.55 -4.19
CA LYS A 138 7.67 -10.31 -3.02
C LYS A 138 8.72 -9.23 -3.27
N ASP A 139 9.38 -9.27 -4.43
CA ASP A 139 10.37 -8.25 -4.82
C ASP A 139 9.72 -6.88 -4.94
N GLU A 140 8.56 -6.81 -5.59
CA GLU A 140 7.82 -5.57 -5.77
C GLU A 140 7.31 -4.98 -4.44
N ILE A 141 6.75 -5.83 -3.57
CA ILE A 141 6.34 -5.47 -2.21
C ILE A 141 7.54 -5.00 -1.38
N SER A 142 8.65 -5.74 -1.43
CA SER A 142 9.86 -5.41 -0.67
C SER A 142 10.36 -4.03 -1.04
N ARG A 143 10.47 -3.75 -2.34
CA ARG A 143 10.87 -2.45 -2.85
C ARG A 143 9.88 -1.33 -2.52
N LEU A 144 8.60 -1.53 -2.80
CA LEU A 144 7.64 -0.42 -2.85
C LEU A 144 7.14 -0.06 -1.46
N ILE A 145 7.19 -1.02 -0.54
CA ILE A 145 6.60 -0.92 0.78
C ILE A 145 7.66 -1.11 1.86
N ILE A 146 8.31 -2.27 1.92
CA ILE A 146 9.16 -2.64 3.06
C ILE A 146 10.38 -1.73 3.15
N GLU A 147 11.14 -1.58 2.06
CA GLU A 147 12.37 -0.78 2.02
C GLU A 147 12.12 0.72 2.34
N PRO A 148 11.10 1.40 1.76
CA PRO A 148 10.73 2.75 2.14
C PRO A 148 10.38 2.92 3.61
N MET A 149 9.73 1.92 4.22
CA MET A 149 9.37 1.95 5.64
C MET A 149 10.55 1.66 6.56
N LYS A 150 11.47 0.75 6.17
CA LYS A 150 12.69 0.43 6.94
C LYS A 150 13.77 1.52 6.83
N HIS A 151 13.80 2.29 5.75
CA HIS A 151 14.83 3.31 5.47
C HIS A 151 14.28 4.71 5.16
N PRO A 152 13.43 5.29 6.03
CA PRO A 152 12.76 6.57 5.76
C PRO A 152 13.71 7.74 5.55
N GLU A 153 14.91 7.71 6.14
CA GLU A 153 15.97 8.73 5.97
C GLU A 153 16.46 8.86 4.53
N ILE A 154 16.36 7.77 3.77
CA ILE A 154 16.77 7.71 2.37
C ILE A 154 15.57 8.06 1.49
N TYR A 155 14.42 7.43 1.75
CA TYR A 155 13.25 7.54 0.88
C TYR A 155 12.43 8.84 1.09
N SER A 156 12.58 9.55 2.21
CA SER A 156 11.88 10.82 2.49
C SER A 156 12.20 11.95 1.52
N LYS A 157 13.42 11.97 0.96
CA LYS A 157 13.84 12.99 -0.02
C LYS A 157 13.15 12.85 -1.38
N PHE A 158 12.51 11.72 -1.65
CA PHE A 158 11.97 11.37 -2.96
C PHE A 158 10.46 11.62 -3.12
N LYS A 159 9.82 12.24 -2.12
CA LYS A 159 8.37 12.53 -2.12
C LYS A 159 7.50 11.34 -2.53
N LYS A 160 7.94 10.11 -2.29
CA LYS A 160 7.05 8.95 -2.38
C LYS A 160 6.07 9.03 -1.21
N ASN A 161 4.78 8.91 -1.51
CA ASN A 161 3.75 8.92 -0.47
C ASN A 161 4.01 7.75 0.49
N LYS A 162 4.11 8.06 1.79
CA LYS A 162 4.24 7.07 2.85
C LYS A 162 2.84 6.48 3.11
N GLY A 163 2.42 5.57 2.25
CA GLY A 163 1.07 4.99 2.28
C GLY A 163 0.54 4.74 0.87
N GLY A 164 -0.56 4.00 0.79
CA GLY A 164 -1.15 3.60 -0.48
C GLY A 164 -2.05 2.38 -0.32
N GLY A 165 -2.52 1.86 -1.46
CA GLY A 165 -3.30 0.63 -1.53
C GLY A 165 -2.56 -0.42 -2.35
N ILE A 166 -2.47 -1.64 -1.84
CA ILE A 166 -2.05 -2.82 -2.58
C ILE A 166 -3.30 -3.64 -2.89
N LEU A 167 -3.48 -4.06 -4.14
CA LEU A 167 -4.49 -5.04 -4.51
C LEU A 167 -3.80 -6.34 -4.89
N LEU A 168 -3.99 -7.37 -4.07
CA LEU A 168 -3.56 -8.73 -4.31
C LEU A 168 -4.69 -9.48 -5.01
N TYR A 169 -4.44 -10.05 -6.18
CA TYR A 169 -5.45 -10.84 -6.89
C TYR A 169 -4.87 -12.14 -7.44
N GLY A 170 -5.74 -13.13 -7.63
CA GLY A 170 -5.38 -14.43 -8.20
C GLY A 170 -6.26 -15.54 -7.66
N VAL A 171 -6.03 -16.77 -8.12
CA VAL A 171 -6.81 -17.94 -7.69
C VAL A 171 -6.78 -18.14 -6.16
N PRO A 172 -7.84 -18.73 -5.56
CA PRO A 172 -7.85 -19.00 -4.13
C PRO A 172 -6.73 -19.98 -3.74
N GLY A 173 -6.24 -19.87 -2.51
CA GLY A 173 -5.18 -20.75 -1.99
C GLY A 173 -3.74 -20.35 -2.34
N THR A 174 -3.51 -19.22 -2.99
CA THR A 174 -2.14 -18.73 -3.35
C THR A 174 -1.44 -17.93 -2.25
N GLY A 175 -1.98 -17.93 -1.02
CA GLY A 175 -1.33 -17.26 0.11
C GLY A 175 -1.49 -15.72 0.15
N LYS A 176 -2.52 -15.15 -0.49
CA LYS A 176 -2.80 -13.69 -0.45
C LYS A 176 -2.94 -13.13 0.98
N THR A 177 -3.64 -13.84 1.86
CA THR A 177 -3.76 -13.48 3.28
C THR A 177 -2.41 -13.64 4.01
N MET A 178 -1.66 -14.71 3.68
CA MET A 178 -0.38 -15.01 4.30
C MET A 178 0.70 -13.97 3.97
N ILE A 179 0.78 -13.54 2.70
CA ILE A 179 1.71 -12.48 2.31
C ILE A 179 1.35 -11.13 2.94
N ALA A 180 0.06 -10.82 3.12
CA ALA A 180 -0.35 -9.60 3.81
C ALA A 180 0.09 -9.59 5.28
N GLN A 181 -0.06 -10.71 5.99
CA GLN A 181 0.45 -10.86 7.35
C GLN A 181 1.99 -10.79 7.42
N ALA A 182 2.67 -11.41 6.44
CA ALA A 182 4.12 -11.35 6.36
C ALA A 182 4.64 -9.92 6.19
N ILE A 183 3.98 -9.10 5.36
CA ILE A 183 4.31 -7.68 5.22
C ILE A 183 4.17 -6.95 6.55
N ALA A 184 3.09 -7.23 7.30
CA ALA A 184 2.86 -6.60 8.60
C ALA A 184 4.00 -6.89 9.59
N ASN A 185 4.44 -8.14 9.65
CA ASN A 185 5.54 -8.56 10.52
C ASN A 185 6.88 -7.94 10.07
N GLU A 186 7.14 -7.84 8.77
CA GLU A 186 8.37 -7.26 8.22
C GLU A 186 8.57 -5.77 8.57
N ILE A 187 7.47 -5.02 8.70
CA ILE A 187 7.50 -3.58 9.00
C ILE A 187 7.04 -3.25 10.43
N ASP A 188 6.83 -4.27 11.27
CA ASP A 188 6.31 -4.14 12.64
C ASP A 188 5.03 -3.27 12.70
N ALA A 189 4.09 -3.54 11.79
CA ALA A 189 2.84 -2.81 11.69
C ALA A 189 1.70 -3.49 12.46
N LYS A 190 0.81 -2.67 13.02
CA LYS A 190 -0.44 -3.18 13.59
C LYS A 190 -1.35 -3.67 12.48
N PHE A 191 -1.74 -4.95 12.52
CA PHE A 191 -2.50 -5.59 11.45
C PHE A 191 -3.98 -5.73 11.80
N TYR A 192 -4.84 -5.10 11.01
CA TYR A 192 -6.29 -5.23 11.08
C TYR A 192 -6.77 -6.05 9.90
N SER A 193 -7.40 -7.20 10.14
CA SER A 193 -7.91 -8.08 9.09
C SER A 193 -9.43 -8.04 9.05
N ILE A 194 -10.00 -7.80 7.88
CA ILE A 194 -11.44 -7.63 7.70
C ILE A 194 -11.87 -8.40 6.46
N LYS A 195 -12.82 -9.30 6.61
CA LYS A 195 -13.48 -9.92 5.46
C LYS A 195 -14.60 -9.02 4.99
N CYS A 196 -14.59 -8.64 3.72
CA CYS A 196 -15.59 -7.74 3.16
C CYS A 196 -17.02 -8.33 3.18
N SER A 197 -17.15 -9.65 3.17
CA SER A 197 -18.41 -10.37 3.36
C SER A 197 -18.99 -10.22 4.78
N ASP A 198 -18.15 -10.15 5.82
CA ASP A 198 -18.56 -9.92 7.20
C ASP A 198 -19.10 -8.49 7.41
N ILE A 199 -18.52 -7.51 6.71
CA ILE A 199 -18.96 -6.11 6.74
C ILE A 199 -20.41 -6.01 6.26
N ALA A 200 -20.79 -6.74 5.23
CA ALA A 200 -22.14 -6.68 4.67
C ALA A 200 -23.22 -7.34 5.56
N SER A 201 -22.83 -8.28 6.43
CA SER A 201 -23.75 -9.14 7.19
C SER A 201 -23.88 -8.75 8.67
N LYS A 202 -22.78 -8.38 9.33
CA LYS A 202 -22.76 -8.07 10.78
C LYS A 202 -23.08 -6.61 11.09
N TRP A 203 -23.12 -5.74 10.08
CA TRP A 203 -23.18 -4.29 10.28
C TRP A 203 -24.51 -3.68 9.83
N PHE A 204 -25.61 -4.21 10.33
CA PHE A 204 -26.89 -3.53 10.23
C PHE A 204 -26.93 -2.36 11.23
N GLY A 205 -27.14 -1.13 10.74
CA GLY A 205 -27.31 0.08 11.56
C GLY A 205 -26.11 1.04 11.53
N ASP A 206 -24.96 0.61 12.07
CA ASP A 206 -23.79 1.48 12.35
C ASP A 206 -22.56 1.21 11.47
N SER A 207 -22.77 0.68 10.25
CA SER A 207 -21.68 0.26 9.37
C SER A 207 -20.69 1.38 9.01
N GLU A 208 -21.18 2.60 8.80
CA GLU A 208 -20.32 3.75 8.48
C GLU A 208 -19.45 4.16 9.67
N GLN A 209 -20.05 4.24 10.86
CA GLN A 209 -19.35 4.62 12.07
C GLN A 209 -18.26 3.60 12.43
N ASN A 210 -18.52 2.32 12.19
CA ASN A 210 -17.54 1.28 12.44
C ASN A 210 -16.35 1.36 11.45
N VAL A 211 -16.56 1.63 10.15
CA VAL A 211 -15.43 1.89 9.22
C VAL A 211 -14.63 3.08 9.73
N LYS A 212 -15.31 4.18 10.08
CA LYS A 212 -14.65 5.37 10.59
C LYS A 212 -13.83 5.09 11.85
N ASN A 213 -14.39 4.34 12.81
CA ASN A 213 -13.71 3.96 14.05
C ASN A 213 -12.47 3.11 13.79
N LEU A 214 -12.54 2.13 12.88
CA LEU A 214 -11.38 1.34 12.45
C LEU A 214 -10.25 2.24 11.94
N PHE A 215 -10.55 3.16 11.03
CA PHE A 215 -9.52 4.03 10.47
C PHE A 215 -8.97 5.02 11.50
N VAL A 216 -9.80 5.48 12.43
CA VAL A 216 -9.34 6.29 13.57
C VAL A 216 -8.40 5.50 14.46
N GLU A 217 -8.76 4.26 14.81
CA GLU A 217 -7.96 3.37 15.65
C GLU A 217 -6.63 3.01 14.99
N ALA A 218 -6.67 2.57 13.72
CA ALA A 218 -5.47 2.24 12.97
C ALA A 218 -4.49 3.43 12.87
N ARG A 219 -5.00 4.67 12.81
CA ARG A 219 -4.16 5.88 12.77
C ARG A 219 -3.53 6.25 14.11
N LYS A 220 -3.94 5.65 15.23
CA LYS A 220 -3.30 5.87 16.55
C LYS A 220 -1.92 5.21 16.64
N HIS A 221 -1.67 4.19 15.83
CA HIS A 221 -0.40 3.50 15.79
C HIS A 221 0.59 4.15 14.81
N PRO A 222 1.91 4.05 15.07
CA PRO A 222 2.94 4.59 14.18
C PRO A 222 2.89 4.00 12.75
N CYS A 223 2.64 2.69 12.66
CA CYS A 223 2.46 1.96 11.41
C CYS A 223 1.31 0.95 11.54
N SER A 224 0.36 1.00 10.60
CA SER A 224 -0.79 0.11 10.57
C SER A 224 -1.07 -0.39 9.16
N ILE A 225 -1.51 -1.64 9.07
CA ILE A 225 -2.05 -2.26 7.87
C ILE A 225 -3.52 -2.60 8.10
N ILE A 226 -4.39 -2.14 7.22
CA ILE A 226 -5.77 -2.63 7.13
C ILE A 226 -5.86 -3.55 5.92
N PHE A 227 -6.07 -4.83 6.17
CA PHE A 227 -6.24 -5.88 5.19
C PHE A 227 -7.72 -6.18 4.97
N PHE A 228 -8.18 -6.01 3.73
CA PHE A 228 -9.50 -6.37 3.27
C PHE A 228 -9.45 -7.67 2.47
N ASP A 229 -9.95 -8.76 3.04
CA ASP A 229 -10.08 -10.05 2.36
C ASP A 229 -11.44 -10.18 1.66
N GLU A 230 -11.52 -11.04 0.66
CA GLU A 230 -12.73 -11.26 -0.17
C GLU A 230 -13.29 -9.95 -0.75
N PHE A 231 -12.41 -9.07 -1.24
CA PHE A 231 -12.76 -7.74 -1.73
C PHE A 231 -13.75 -7.78 -2.91
N GLU A 232 -13.84 -8.91 -3.62
CA GLU A 232 -14.89 -9.15 -4.62
C GLU A 232 -16.31 -8.98 -4.09
N ALA A 233 -16.54 -9.17 -2.78
CA ALA A 233 -17.83 -8.93 -2.15
C ALA A 233 -18.26 -7.45 -2.25
N LEU A 234 -17.30 -6.52 -2.29
CA LEU A 234 -17.57 -5.09 -2.47
C LEU A 234 -17.70 -4.68 -3.94
N GLY A 235 -17.24 -5.50 -4.90
CA GLY A 235 -17.12 -5.14 -6.32
C GLY A 235 -18.35 -5.42 -7.20
N THR A 236 -19.50 -5.73 -6.62
CA THR A 236 -20.73 -5.99 -7.38
C THR A 236 -21.26 -4.71 -8.07
N LYS A 237 -22.13 -4.83 -9.09
CA LYS A 237 -22.74 -3.65 -9.72
C LYS A 237 -23.46 -2.83 -8.66
N ARG A 238 -23.35 -1.49 -8.70
CA ARG A 238 -23.98 -0.57 -7.73
C ARG A 238 -25.49 -0.79 -7.58
N ASP A 239 -26.15 -1.25 -8.64
CA ASP A 239 -27.58 -1.58 -8.65
C ASP A 239 -27.91 -2.80 -7.79
N SER A 240 -26.95 -3.71 -7.62
CA SER A 240 -27.04 -4.93 -6.82
C SER A 240 -26.52 -4.75 -5.39
N TYR A 241 -26.05 -3.55 -5.02
CA TYR A 241 -25.65 -3.26 -3.64
C TYR A 241 -26.85 -3.26 -2.71
N SER A 242 -26.69 -3.92 -1.57
CA SER A 242 -27.59 -3.71 -0.43
C SER A 242 -27.57 -2.23 -0.03
N THR A 243 -28.65 -1.77 0.61
CA THR A 243 -28.76 -0.38 1.11
C THR A 243 -27.59 0.00 2.02
N VAL A 244 -27.05 -0.97 2.77
CA VAL A 244 -25.88 -0.81 3.64
C VAL A 244 -24.60 -0.57 2.82
N MET A 245 -24.37 -1.38 1.79
CA MET A 245 -23.18 -1.27 0.92
C MET A 245 -23.13 0.06 0.15
N LYS A 246 -24.30 0.60 -0.24
CA LYS A 246 -24.40 1.91 -0.90
C LYS A 246 -23.87 3.07 -0.06
N ARG A 247 -23.85 2.95 1.27
CA ARG A 247 -23.31 3.98 2.16
C ARG A 247 -21.90 3.68 2.65
N LEU A 248 -21.59 2.40 2.87
CA LEU A 248 -20.27 1.97 3.32
C LEU A 248 -19.16 2.21 2.30
N VAL A 249 -19.41 1.92 1.01
CA VAL A 249 -18.40 2.09 -0.05
C VAL A 249 -17.94 3.55 -0.17
N PRO A 250 -18.85 4.55 -0.21
CA PRO A 250 -18.45 5.96 -0.15
C PRO A 250 -17.59 6.32 1.07
N GLU A 251 -17.94 5.84 2.27
CA GLU A 251 -17.15 6.11 3.48
C GLU A 251 -15.75 5.49 3.38
N LEU A 252 -15.65 4.24 2.95
CA LEU A 252 -14.36 3.58 2.71
C LEU A 252 -13.51 4.38 1.71
N LEU A 253 -14.09 4.81 0.58
CA LEU A 253 -13.41 5.63 -0.41
C LEU A 253 -12.96 6.99 0.15
N SER A 254 -13.79 7.61 0.99
CA SER A 254 -13.47 8.87 1.68
C SER A 254 -12.27 8.70 2.63
N GLN A 255 -12.25 7.61 3.40
CA GLN A 255 -11.11 7.27 4.26
C GLN A 255 -9.84 6.97 3.47
N MET A 256 -9.98 6.34 2.29
CA MET A 256 -8.88 6.07 1.36
C MET A 256 -8.30 7.33 0.72
N GLN A 257 -9.08 8.39 0.52
CA GLN A 257 -8.54 9.66 0.01
C GLN A 257 -7.68 10.38 1.06
N GLY A 258 -7.82 10.04 2.34
CA GLY A 258 -7.17 10.69 3.48
C GLY A 258 -5.73 10.25 3.79
N PHE A 259 -5.08 9.38 3.00
CA PHE A 259 -3.73 8.84 3.30
C PHE A 259 -2.64 9.90 3.50
N THR A 260 -2.80 11.09 2.93
CA THR A 260 -1.81 12.18 3.00
C THR A 260 -1.90 13.05 4.27
N ARG A 261 -2.92 12.85 5.12
CA ARG A 261 -3.19 13.74 6.28
C ARG A 261 -2.84 13.15 7.65
N SER A 262 -2.36 11.91 7.74
CA SER A 262 -2.07 11.26 9.02
C SER A 262 -0.63 11.45 9.50
N ASN A 263 -0.46 11.58 10.82
CA ASN A 263 0.85 11.59 11.50
C ASN A 263 1.54 10.22 11.51
N GLY A 264 0.82 9.14 11.14
CA GLY A 264 1.31 7.78 11.06
C GLY A 264 1.18 7.19 9.65
N ILE A 265 1.84 6.04 9.45
CA ILE A 265 1.83 5.30 8.19
C ILE A 265 0.62 4.36 8.18
N LEU A 266 -0.28 4.56 7.23
CA LEU A 266 -1.41 3.66 7.00
C LEU A 266 -1.30 3.03 5.60
N LEU A 267 -1.23 1.70 5.56
CA LEU A 267 -1.22 0.92 4.34
C LEU A 267 -2.53 0.14 4.23
N LEU A 268 -3.18 0.19 3.06
CA LEU A 268 -4.27 -0.71 2.76
C LEU A 268 -3.79 -1.85 1.89
N ILE A 269 -4.25 -3.05 2.21
CA ILE A 269 -4.06 -4.22 1.36
C ILE A 269 -5.45 -4.81 1.13
N ALA A 270 -5.82 -5.03 -0.12
CA ALA A 270 -7.04 -5.75 -0.47
C ALA A 270 -6.67 -7.05 -1.17
N ALA A 271 -7.38 -8.13 -0.90
CA ALA A 271 -7.26 -9.40 -1.59
C ALA A 271 -8.57 -9.76 -2.30
N THR A 272 -8.49 -10.17 -3.56
CA THR A 272 -9.63 -10.67 -4.32
C THR A 272 -9.30 -11.96 -5.08
N ASN A 273 -10.27 -12.87 -5.18
CA ASN A 273 -10.17 -14.01 -6.09
C ASN A 273 -10.79 -13.73 -7.47
N ARG A 274 -11.47 -12.59 -7.63
CA ARG A 274 -12.17 -12.13 -8.83
C ARG A 274 -11.79 -10.67 -9.10
N PRO A 275 -10.67 -10.40 -9.80
CA PRO A 275 -10.24 -9.05 -10.12
C PRO A 275 -11.21 -8.34 -11.07
#